data_AF-A0ABD6IKE4-F1
#
_entry.id   AF-A0ABD6IKE4-F1
#
_cell.length_a   1.000
_cell.length_b   1.000
_cell.length_c   1.000
_cell.angle_alpha   90.00
_cell.angle_beta   90.00
_cell.angle_gamma   90.00
#
_symmetry.space_group_name_H-M   'P 1'
#
loop_
_entity.id
_entity.type
_entity.pdbx_description
1 polymer ?
#
loop_
_entity_poly.entity_id
_entity_poly.type
_entity_poly.pdbx_seq_one_letter_code
_entity_poly.pdbx_strand_id
1 'polypeptide(L)'
;APAPYGRPPQQPSYGGRPPQPSYGGQPTAPLPPGHGAQPGAPMPPGYGQVPGQQTASYGVPQGAPQGGAGVGAALQKFKETPTGQRWTQQNKKLMRVDLGIGGQPVLAKQGSMVLYQGKVDFSYKGAGIAGRIVGNATGQEMQLMRCTGQGQVFLAENATYLHPIELQGDAICVSAENVLAFDETLQYEVRRIEGHGIPGGALFTMQFQGTGTIVVKTHGTPVVLPVTPTTFADCNAVVAWSAAAQVIVSSQVRMRRNAYPGDTGESVNLQFRGAPGNFIVVQPYEV
;
A
#
# COMPACT_ATOMS: atom_id res chain seq x y z
N ALA A 1 16.88 -33.80 57.92
CA ALA A 1 15.84 -34.86 57.96
C ALA A 1 14.57 -34.25 58.54
N PRO A 2 13.34 -34.61 58.11
CA PRO A 2 12.85 -35.38 56.93
C PRO A 2 12.24 -34.40 55.88
N ALA A 3 11.48 -34.73 54.82
CA ALA A 3 11.46 -35.72 53.73
C ALA A 3 10.54 -35.10 52.63
N PRO A 4 10.60 -35.53 51.35
CA PRO A 4 10.10 -34.78 50.19
C PRO A 4 8.76 -35.29 49.63
N TYR A 5 7.92 -34.40 49.12
CA TYR A 5 6.69 -34.66 48.36
C TYR A 5 6.68 -33.70 47.15
N GLY A 6 6.30 -34.03 45.91
CA GLY A 6 5.82 -35.25 45.28
C GLY A 6 5.86 -35.02 43.75
N ARG A 7 6.08 -36.09 42.97
CA ARG A 7 6.11 -36.07 41.50
C ARG A 7 4.70 -35.85 40.91
N PRO A 8 4.55 -35.16 39.77
CA PRO A 8 3.31 -35.17 39.01
C PRO A 8 3.09 -36.51 38.27
N PRO A 9 1.84 -36.96 38.09
CA PRO A 9 1.51 -38.26 37.53
C PRO A 9 1.77 -38.36 36.02
N GLN A 10 2.32 -39.51 35.61
CA GLN A 10 2.47 -39.96 34.22
C GLN A 10 1.10 -40.22 33.59
N GLN A 11 0.88 -39.68 32.39
CA GLN A 11 -0.27 -40.02 31.55
C GLN A 11 -0.04 -41.34 30.80
N PRO A 12 -1.08 -42.17 30.61
CA PRO A 12 -0.93 -43.47 29.96
C PRO A 12 -0.72 -43.37 28.44
N SER A 13 0.23 -44.17 27.96
CA SER A 13 0.52 -44.45 26.55
C SER A 13 -0.62 -45.29 25.94
N TYR A 14 -1.30 -44.74 24.94
CA TYR A 14 -2.19 -45.51 24.06
C TYR A 14 -1.45 -45.83 22.76
N GLY A 15 -1.07 -47.10 22.62
CA GLY A 15 -0.68 -47.68 21.35
C GLY A 15 -1.88 -47.93 20.45
N GLY A 16 -1.60 -48.15 19.16
CA GLY A 16 -2.52 -48.79 18.22
C GLY A 16 -2.85 -47.94 17.00
N ARG A 17 -2.02 -48.04 15.96
CA ARG A 17 -2.36 -47.68 14.57
C ARG A 17 -3.27 -48.76 13.98
N PRO A 18 -4.42 -48.43 13.37
CA PRO A 18 -5.03 -49.25 12.33
C PRO A 18 -4.63 -48.74 10.93
N PRO A 19 -4.46 -49.63 9.94
CA PRO A 19 -4.01 -49.28 8.60
C PRO A 19 -5.11 -48.57 7.78
N GLN A 20 -4.71 -47.57 6.99
CA GLN A 20 -5.56 -46.94 5.97
C GLN A 20 -5.74 -47.89 4.76
N PRO A 21 -6.96 -48.05 4.22
CA PRO A 21 -7.18 -48.77 2.96
C PRO A 21 -6.67 -47.96 1.76
N SER A 22 -5.92 -48.64 0.89
CA SER A 22 -5.56 -48.19 -0.45
C SER A 22 -6.75 -48.34 -1.40
N TYR A 23 -7.30 -47.22 -1.87
CA TYR A 23 -8.12 -47.14 -3.08
C TYR A 23 -7.25 -46.41 -4.12
N GLY A 24 -6.90 -46.93 -5.29
CA GLY A 24 -7.69 -47.79 -6.18
C GLY A 24 -8.18 -46.95 -7.35
N GLY A 25 -7.38 -46.91 -8.43
CA GLY A 25 -7.71 -46.54 -9.82
C GLY A 25 -8.69 -45.40 -10.11
N GLN A 26 -8.20 -44.31 -10.71
CA GLN A 26 -9.04 -43.37 -11.47
C GLN A 26 -9.60 -44.08 -12.72
N PRO A 27 -10.92 -44.04 -12.97
CA PRO A 27 -11.46 -44.43 -14.27
C PRO A 27 -11.25 -43.31 -15.29
N THR A 28 -10.66 -43.68 -16.43
CA THR A 28 -10.54 -42.86 -17.64
C THR A 28 -11.92 -42.55 -18.23
N ALA A 29 -12.18 -41.28 -18.52
CA ALA A 29 -13.40 -40.85 -19.21
C ALA A 29 -13.38 -41.27 -20.70
N PRO A 30 -14.50 -41.75 -21.27
CA PRO A 30 -14.56 -42.10 -22.69
C PRO A 30 -14.58 -40.86 -23.60
N LEU A 31 -13.85 -40.95 -24.72
CA LEU A 31 -13.92 -40.02 -25.86
C LEU A 31 -15.32 -40.04 -26.51
N PRO A 32 -15.86 -38.90 -26.97
CA PRO A 32 -17.11 -38.87 -27.71
C PRO A 32 -16.95 -39.47 -29.14
N PRO A 33 -17.95 -40.22 -29.66
CA PRO A 33 -17.88 -40.84 -30.97
C PRO A 33 -17.95 -39.82 -32.12
N GLY A 34 -17.05 -39.99 -33.09
CA GLY A 34 -17.11 -39.29 -34.38
C GLY A 34 -18.39 -39.62 -35.15
N HIS A 35 -19.11 -38.58 -35.54
CA HIS A 35 -20.12 -38.64 -36.60
C HIS A 35 -19.34 -38.42 -37.90
N GLY A 36 -19.31 -39.33 -38.87
CA GLY A 36 -20.45 -40.03 -39.44
C GLY A 36 -20.82 -39.31 -40.74
N ALA A 37 -20.26 -39.76 -41.85
CA ALA A 37 -20.39 -39.17 -43.18
C ALA A 37 -21.85 -39.06 -43.63
N GLN A 38 -22.20 -37.93 -44.23
CA GLN A 38 -23.53 -37.65 -44.78
C GLN A 38 -23.58 -38.10 -46.26
N PRO A 39 -24.53 -38.97 -46.67
CA PRO A 39 -24.68 -39.37 -48.08
C PRO A 39 -25.29 -38.26 -48.93
N GLY A 40 -24.78 -38.13 -50.16
CA GLY A 40 -25.25 -37.17 -51.16
C GLY A 40 -26.68 -37.40 -51.62
N ALA A 41 -27.40 -36.30 -51.85
CA ALA A 41 -28.72 -36.31 -52.47
C ALA A 41 -28.62 -36.03 -53.99
N PRO A 42 -29.53 -36.58 -54.83
CA PRO A 42 -29.41 -36.54 -56.28
C PRO A 42 -29.87 -35.22 -56.90
N MET A 43 -29.20 -34.83 -57.98
CA MET A 43 -29.55 -33.73 -58.88
C MET A 43 -30.81 -34.04 -59.73
N PRO A 44 -31.71 -33.07 -59.96
CA PRO A 44 -32.69 -33.14 -61.03
C PRO A 44 -32.16 -32.52 -62.35
N PRO A 45 -32.70 -32.90 -63.53
CA PRO A 45 -32.16 -32.51 -64.82
C PRO A 45 -32.73 -31.17 -65.32
N GLY A 46 -31.82 -30.32 -65.83
CA GLY A 46 -31.92 -29.40 -66.98
C GLY A 46 -33.18 -28.54 -67.19
N TYR A 47 -32.98 -27.23 -67.40
CA TYR A 47 -33.26 -26.48 -68.64
C TYR A 47 -33.13 -24.97 -68.36
N GLY A 48 -32.40 -24.25 -69.22
CA GLY A 48 -32.43 -22.77 -69.29
C GLY A 48 -31.08 -22.10 -69.02
N GLN A 49 -30.31 -21.86 -70.08
CA GLN A 49 -29.19 -20.91 -70.08
C GLN A 49 -29.70 -19.47 -70.02
N VAL A 50 -29.07 -18.63 -69.20
CA VAL A 50 -29.06 -17.16 -69.36
C VAL A 50 -27.61 -16.68 -69.12
N PRO A 51 -26.95 -16.02 -70.09
CA PRO A 51 -25.55 -15.64 -69.95
C PRO A 51 -25.41 -14.26 -69.31
N GLY A 52 -24.58 -14.19 -68.25
CA GLY A 52 -23.91 -12.97 -67.82
C GLY A 52 -24.25 -12.51 -66.41
N GLN A 53 -23.41 -12.87 -65.43
CA GLN A 53 -22.94 -11.95 -64.39
C GLN A 53 -21.78 -12.57 -63.62
N GLN A 54 -20.65 -11.86 -63.63
CA GLN A 54 -19.42 -12.20 -62.91
C GLN A 54 -19.66 -12.16 -61.39
N THR A 55 -19.40 -13.26 -60.69
CA THR A 55 -19.36 -13.31 -59.23
C THR A 55 -18.08 -12.64 -58.73
N ALA A 56 -18.23 -11.45 -58.14
CA ALA A 56 -17.20 -10.82 -57.32
C ALA A 56 -17.05 -11.61 -56.01
N SER A 57 -15.87 -12.16 -55.77
CA SER A 57 -15.46 -12.73 -54.49
C SER A 57 -15.34 -11.59 -53.46
N TYR A 58 -16.30 -11.49 -52.55
CA TYR A 58 -16.18 -10.63 -51.37
C TYR A 58 -15.27 -11.34 -50.36
N GLY A 59 -14.02 -10.86 -50.26
CA GLY A 59 -13.14 -11.17 -49.16
C GLY A 59 -13.77 -10.72 -47.85
N VAL A 60 -13.89 -11.65 -46.90
CA VAL A 60 -14.34 -11.37 -45.54
C VAL A 60 -13.33 -10.41 -44.90
N PRO A 61 -13.74 -9.26 -44.34
CA PRO A 61 -12.83 -8.39 -43.60
C PRO A 61 -12.34 -9.16 -42.37
N GLN A 62 -11.02 -9.32 -42.30
CA GLN A 62 -10.29 -9.83 -41.16
C GLN A 62 -10.75 -9.10 -39.89
N GLY A 63 -11.29 -9.86 -38.95
CA GLY A 63 -11.95 -9.35 -37.75
C GLY A 63 -11.11 -8.31 -37.03
N ALA A 64 -11.72 -7.16 -36.77
CA ALA A 64 -11.22 -6.18 -35.82
C ALA A 64 -10.95 -6.88 -34.47
N PRO A 65 -9.97 -6.40 -33.66
CA PRO A 65 -9.65 -7.05 -32.39
C PRO A 65 -10.91 -7.11 -31.54
N GLN A 66 -11.35 -8.32 -31.17
CA GLN A 66 -12.39 -8.54 -30.17
C GLN A 66 -11.88 -8.04 -28.82
N GLY A 67 -11.93 -6.72 -28.60
CA GLY A 67 -12.01 -6.16 -27.26
C GLY A 67 -13.38 -6.55 -26.71
N GLY A 68 -13.45 -7.71 -26.05
CA GLY A 68 -14.71 -8.33 -25.64
C GLY A 68 -15.61 -7.40 -24.85
N ALA A 69 -16.91 -7.38 -25.15
CA ALA A 69 -17.90 -6.80 -24.26
C ALA A 69 -18.04 -7.68 -22.99
N GLY A 70 -18.21 -7.06 -21.82
CA GLY A 70 -18.49 -7.77 -20.56
C GLY A 70 -17.58 -7.39 -19.38
N VAL A 71 -17.88 -7.96 -18.21
CA VAL A 71 -17.24 -7.63 -16.93
C VAL A 71 -15.71 -7.80 -16.98
N GLY A 72 -15.23 -8.88 -17.59
CA GLY A 72 -13.80 -9.16 -17.69
C GLY A 72 -13.02 -8.05 -18.40
N ALA A 73 -13.51 -7.58 -19.54
CA ALA A 73 -12.89 -6.48 -20.29
C ALA A 73 -13.01 -5.14 -19.57
N ALA A 74 -14.14 -4.88 -18.89
CA ALA A 74 -14.30 -3.67 -18.08
C ALA A 74 -13.29 -3.59 -16.92
N LEU A 75 -12.92 -4.73 -16.34
CA LEU A 75 -11.97 -4.83 -15.24
C LEU A 75 -10.51 -4.94 -15.69
N GLN A 76 -10.22 -5.22 -16.97
CA GLN A 76 -8.85 -5.35 -17.46
C GLN A 76 -7.98 -4.13 -17.16
N LYS A 77 -8.54 -2.92 -17.24
CA LYS A 77 -7.85 -1.66 -16.93
C LYS A 77 -7.50 -1.46 -15.45
N PHE A 78 -8.10 -2.27 -14.56
CA PHE A 78 -7.87 -2.24 -13.11
C PHE A 78 -7.09 -3.46 -12.63
N LYS A 79 -6.50 -4.22 -13.55
CA LYS A 79 -5.62 -5.33 -13.18
C LYS A 79 -4.41 -4.83 -12.41
N GLU A 80 -3.93 -5.70 -11.53
CA GLU A 80 -2.76 -5.47 -10.71
C GLU A 80 -1.53 -5.11 -11.56
N THR A 81 -0.72 -4.18 -11.06
CA THR A 81 0.58 -3.85 -11.63
C THR A 81 1.54 -5.04 -11.40
N PRO A 82 2.40 -5.38 -12.39
CA PRO A 82 3.30 -6.53 -12.30
C PRO A 82 4.07 -6.68 -10.98
N THR A 83 4.29 -7.94 -10.59
CA THR A 83 5.03 -8.36 -9.39
C THR A 83 6.54 -8.29 -9.59
N GLY A 84 7.32 -8.16 -8.51
CA GLY A 84 8.78 -8.31 -8.55
C GLY A 84 9.59 -7.31 -7.72
N GLN A 85 8.96 -6.25 -7.23
CA GLN A 85 9.55 -5.29 -6.30
C GLN A 85 8.91 -5.43 -4.92
N ARG A 86 9.69 -5.17 -3.86
CA ARG A 86 9.18 -5.20 -2.48
C ARG A 86 8.04 -4.22 -2.29
N TRP A 87 8.24 -2.95 -2.68
CA TRP A 87 7.21 -1.92 -2.69
C TRP A 87 6.72 -1.70 -4.11
N THR A 88 5.40 -1.69 -4.33
CA THR A 88 4.82 -1.47 -5.66
C THR A 88 3.58 -0.63 -5.55
N GLN A 89 3.58 0.51 -6.22
CA GLN A 89 2.41 1.35 -6.34
C GLN A 89 1.43 0.74 -7.36
N GLN A 90 0.30 0.21 -6.88
CA GLN A 90 -0.74 -0.40 -7.73
C GLN A 90 -1.52 0.65 -8.51
N ASN A 91 -1.73 1.79 -7.88
CA ASN A 91 -2.18 3.03 -8.46
C ASN A 91 -1.75 4.16 -7.50
N LYS A 92 -2.04 5.42 -7.85
CA LYS A 92 -1.61 6.59 -7.07
C LYS A 92 -2.01 6.57 -5.58
N LYS A 93 -2.99 5.75 -5.19
CA LYS A 93 -3.61 5.72 -3.86
C LYS A 93 -3.58 4.35 -3.17
N LEU A 94 -2.95 3.35 -3.78
CA LEU A 94 -2.88 1.98 -3.25
C LEU A 94 -1.45 1.46 -3.38
N MET A 95 -0.85 1.11 -2.26
CA MET A 95 0.51 0.56 -2.19
C MET A 95 0.46 -0.93 -1.87
N ARG A 96 1.16 -1.75 -2.63
CA ARG A 96 1.41 -3.16 -2.30
C ARG A 96 2.80 -3.30 -1.72
N VAL A 97 2.92 -4.07 -0.65
CA VAL A 97 4.20 -4.55 -0.14
C VAL A 97 4.25 -6.07 -0.17
N ASP A 98 5.32 -6.62 -0.73
CA ASP A 98 5.62 -8.05 -0.74
C ASP A 98 6.59 -8.39 0.39
N LEU A 99 6.09 -9.10 1.40
CA LEU A 99 6.85 -9.47 2.60
C LEU A 99 7.84 -10.61 2.32
N GLY A 100 7.64 -11.37 1.24
CA GLY A 100 8.57 -12.42 0.81
C GLY A 100 9.88 -11.86 0.24
N ILE A 101 9.87 -10.62 -0.26
CA ILE A 101 11.05 -9.97 -0.83
C ILE A 101 11.81 -9.23 0.28
N GLY A 102 13.06 -9.64 0.53
CA GLY A 102 13.93 -9.07 1.57
C GLY A 102 13.72 -9.67 2.97
N GLY A 103 12.61 -10.37 3.21
CA GLY A 103 12.34 -11.10 4.46
C GLY A 103 12.21 -10.24 5.72
N GLN A 104 12.25 -8.91 5.57
CA GLN A 104 12.14 -7.98 6.68
C GLN A 104 10.67 -7.59 6.95
N PRO A 105 10.28 -7.40 8.21
CA PRO A 105 8.96 -6.88 8.56
C PRO A 105 8.73 -5.46 8.05
N VAL A 106 7.45 -5.09 7.99
CA VAL A 106 6.99 -3.74 7.64
C VAL A 106 6.19 -3.20 8.80
N LEU A 107 6.39 -1.93 9.13
CA LEU A 107 5.53 -1.18 10.03
C LEU A 107 4.58 -0.33 9.20
N ALA A 108 3.28 -0.49 9.39
CA ALA A 108 2.25 0.28 8.70
C ALA A 108 1.33 0.96 9.71
N LYS A 109 0.71 2.07 9.33
CA LYS A 109 -0.32 2.74 10.13
C LYS A 109 -1.46 1.76 10.37
N GLN A 110 -1.89 1.63 11.63
CA GLN A 110 -3.00 0.77 11.99
C GLN A 110 -4.27 1.18 11.22
N GLY A 111 -5.02 0.19 10.73
CA GLY A 111 -6.23 0.41 9.94
C GLY A 111 -5.99 0.78 8.47
N SER A 112 -4.74 0.92 8.02
CA SER A 112 -4.43 1.22 6.61
C SER A 112 -4.44 0.00 5.69
N MET A 113 -4.61 -1.22 6.23
CA MET A 113 -4.67 -2.44 5.44
C MET A 113 -6.02 -2.58 4.73
N VAL A 114 -5.97 -2.76 3.42
CA VAL A 114 -7.14 -2.91 2.55
C VAL A 114 -7.33 -4.36 2.09
N LEU A 115 -6.23 -5.06 1.79
CA LEU A 115 -6.23 -6.43 1.29
C LEU A 115 -4.91 -7.09 1.71
N TYR A 116 -4.92 -8.41 1.93
CA TYR A 116 -3.71 -9.20 2.02
C TYR A 116 -3.89 -10.54 1.29
N GLN A 117 -2.78 -11.11 0.82
CA GLN A 117 -2.74 -12.39 0.11
C GLN A 117 -1.56 -13.22 0.60
N GLY A 118 -1.76 -14.54 0.72
CA GLY A 118 -0.74 -15.45 1.23
C GLY A 118 -0.66 -15.47 2.76
N LYS A 119 0.48 -15.94 3.29
CA LYS A 119 0.70 -16.10 4.73
C LYS A 119 1.22 -14.79 5.31
N VAL A 120 0.34 -14.02 5.92
CA VAL A 120 0.67 -12.74 6.58
C VAL A 120 0.17 -12.77 8.02
N ASP A 121 1.07 -12.44 8.94
CA ASP A 121 0.80 -12.24 10.36
C ASP A 121 0.84 -10.75 10.68
N PHE A 122 -0.17 -10.28 11.41
CA PHE A 122 -0.29 -8.91 11.85
C PHE A 122 -0.16 -8.86 13.37
N SER A 123 0.78 -8.05 13.87
CA SER A 123 0.93 -7.80 15.30
C SER A 123 0.83 -6.30 15.58
N TYR A 124 0.05 -5.95 16.60
CA TYR A 124 -0.08 -4.56 17.03
C TYR A 124 1.03 -4.25 18.03
N LYS A 125 1.84 -3.23 17.74
CA LYS A 125 2.74 -2.64 18.74
C LYS A 125 1.88 -1.89 19.77
N GLY A 126 1.26 -2.64 20.70
CA GLY A 126 0.39 -2.07 21.73
C GLY A 126 -0.17 -3.04 22.79
N ALA A 127 -0.11 -4.36 22.58
CA ALA A 127 -0.82 -5.32 23.45
C ALA A 127 0.07 -6.36 24.16
N GLY A 128 1.30 -5.99 24.53
CA GLY A 128 2.19 -6.88 25.28
C GLY A 128 2.99 -6.14 26.34
N ILE A 129 3.03 -6.67 27.56
CA ILE A 129 3.67 -6.13 28.77
C ILE A 129 5.19 -5.82 28.57
N ALA A 130 5.81 -6.30 27.49
CA ALA A 130 7.20 -6.05 27.13
C ALA A 130 7.40 -5.09 25.92
N GLY A 131 6.32 -4.53 25.35
CA GLY A 131 6.32 -3.82 24.07
C GLY A 131 6.00 -2.34 24.14
N ARG A 132 6.15 -1.71 25.31
CA ARG A 132 6.02 -0.25 25.48
C ARG A 132 7.24 0.43 24.86
N ILE A 133 7.34 0.38 23.53
CA ILE A 133 8.17 1.36 22.81
C ILE A 133 7.53 2.70 23.10
N VAL A 134 8.34 3.57 23.68
CA VAL A 134 7.97 4.81 24.36
C VAL A 134 7.28 5.77 23.40
N GLY A 135 5.97 5.61 23.20
CA GLY A 135 5.05 6.65 22.72
C GLY A 135 4.40 7.43 23.87
N ASN A 136 4.68 7.02 25.12
CA ASN A 136 4.08 7.60 26.32
C ASN A 136 4.58 9.02 26.68
N ALA A 137 5.56 9.56 25.95
CA ALA A 137 6.06 10.92 26.20
C ALA A 137 5.46 11.98 25.25
N THR A 138 4.82 11.58 24.15
CA THR A 138 4.36 12.51 23.10
C THR A 138 2.84 12.73 23.05
N GLY A 139 2.02 11.91 23.74
CA GLY A 139 0.57 12.11 23.79
C GLY A 139 -0.19 11.88 22.46
N GLN A 140 0.51 11.70 21.34
CA GLN A 140 -0.02 11.15 20.10
C GLN A 140 0.46 9.71 19.94
N GLU A 141 -0.45 8.77 20.15
CA GLU A 141 -0.23 7.34 19.91
C GLU A 141 -0.31 7.10 18.40
N MET A 142 0.81 7.19 17.68
CA MET A 142 0.84 6.67 16.31
C MET A 142 0.76 5.15 16.39
N GLN A 143 -0.45 4.63 16.19
CA GLN A 143 -0.71 3.21 16.24
C GLN A 143 -0.13 2.53 14.99
N LEU A 144 0.88 1.68 15.20
CA LEU A 144 1.56 0.94 14.14
C LEU A 144 1.20 -0.55 14.22
N MET A 145 0.88 -1.10 13.06
CA MET A 145 0.70 -2.52 12.79
C MET A 145 1.97 -3.07 12.14
N ARG A 146 2.58 -4.08 12.76
CA ARG A 146 3.70 -4.82 12.21
C ARG A 146 3.19 -5.96 11.35
N CYS A 147 3.64 -6.01 10.09
CA CYS A 147 3.29 -7.02 9.10
C CYS A 147 4.49 -7.94 8.87
N THR A 148 4.30 -9.25 9.03
CA THR A 148 5.33 -10.29 8.84
C THR A 148 4.78 -11.46 8.02
N GLY A 149 5.65 -12.27 7.42
CA GLY A 149 5.26 -13.49 6.70
C GLY A 149 5.82 -13.55 5.29
N GLN A 150 5.17 -14.33 4.42
CA GLN A 150 5.56 -14.55 3.03
C GLN A 150 4.34 -14.33 2.11
N GLY A 151 3.76 -13.14 2.23
CA GLY A 151 2.58 -12.74 1.47
C GLY A 151 2.64 -11.27 1.07
N GLN A 152 1.55 -10.80 0.48
CA GLN A 152 1.42 -9.43 0.00
C GLN A 152 0.39 -8.68 0.84
N VAL A 153 0.66 -7.42 1.15
CA VAL A 153 -0.24 -6.54 1.88
C VAL A 153 -0.48 -5.29 1.06
N PHE A 154 -1.74 -4.89 0.92
CA PHE A 154 -2.16 -3.70 0.21
C PHE A 154 -2.61 -2.65 1.22
N LEU A 155 -2.03 -1.47 1.12
CA LEU A 155 -2.15 -0.38 2.08
C LEU A 155 -2.70 0.87 1.39
N ALA A 156 -3.67 1.52 2.03
CA ALA A 156 -4.20 2.83 1.63
C ALA A 156 -4.77 3.56 2.84
N GLU A 157 -4.93 4.87 2.73
CA GLU A 157 -5.67 5.65 3.71
C GLU A 157 -6.39 6.82 3.04
N ASN A 158 -7.69 6.97 3.32
CA ASN A 158 -8.52 8.13 2.96
C ASN A 158 -8.35 8.65 1.52
N ALA A 159 -8.10 7.73 0.57
CA ALA A 159 -7.84 8.06 -0.83
C ALA A 159 -6.72 9.12 -1.02
N THR A 160 -5.72 9.14 -0.14
CA THR A 160 -4.52 9.98 -0.23
C THR A 160 -3.57 9.47 -1.33
N TYR A 161 -2.77 10.37 -1.89
CA TYR A 161 -1.71 10.03 -2.83
C TYR A 161 -0.52 9.46 -2.07
N LEU A 162 0.01 8.33 -2.53
CA LEU A 162 1.09 7.60 -1.88
C LEU A 162 2.40 7.79 -2.64
N HIS A 163 3.49 8.01 -1.92
CA HIS A 163 4.80 8.25 -2.48
C HIS A 163 5.84 7.40 -1.75
N PRO A 164 6.36 6.32 -2.37
CA PRO A 164 7.48 5.58 -1.80
C PRO A 164 8.77 6.41 -1.95
N ILE A 165 9.50 6.56 -0.86
CA ILE A 165 10.80 7.23 -0.80
C ILE A 165 11.80 6.20 -0.30
N GLU A 166 12.75 5.86 -1.16
CA GLU A 166 13.87 4.97 -0.82
C GLU A 166 14.97 5.80 -0.16
N LEU A 167 15.44 5.35 1.00
CA LEU A 167 16.59 5.89 1.70
C LEU A 167 17.78 4.94 1.49
N GLN A 168 18.94 5.50 1.14
CA GLN A 168 20.17 4.75 0.90
C GLN A 168 21.29 5.18 1.86
N GLY A 169 20.96 5.26 3.16
CA GLY A 169 21.84 5.81 4.20
C GLY A 169 21.52 7.27 4.57
N ASP A 170 20.60 7.89 3.83
CA ASP A 170 20.13 9.24 4.08
C ASP A 170 19.16 9.33 5.28
N ALA A 171 18.82 10.57 5.64
CA ALA A 171 17.81 10.87 6.64
C ALA A 171 16.80 11.90 6.14
N ILE A 172 15.53 11.69 6.49
CA ILE A 172 14.41 12.56 6.15
C ILE A 172 13.49 12.76 7.35
N CYS A 173 12.97 13.97 7.53
CA CYS A 173 11.92 14.26 8.50
C CYS A 173 10.57 14.28 7.79
N VAL A 174 9.58 13.61 8.35
CA VAL A 174 8.22 13.48 7.79
C VAL A 174 7.21 13.78 8.89
N SER A 175 6.19 14.58 8.60
CA SER A 175 5.09 14.78 9.54
C SER A 175 4.46 13.43 9.90
N ALA A 176 4.24 13.16 11.19
CA ALA A 176 3.80 11.85 11.66
C ALA A 176 2.45 11.44 11.03
N GLU A 177 1.57 12.41 10.78
CA GLU A 177 0.27 12.17 10.13
C GLU A 177 0.40 11.70 8.68
N ASN A 178 1.48 12.09 7.99
CA ASN A 178 1.73 11.78 6.59
C ASN A 178 2.43 10.44 6.39
N VAL A 179 2.86 9.73 7.44
CA VAL A 179 3.46 8.40 7.30
C VAL A 179 2.37 7.34 7.09
N LEU A 180 2.47 6.54 6.03
CA LEU A 180 1.62 5.36 5.81
C LEU A 180 2.29 4.10 6.35
N ALA A 181 3.50 3.81 5.88
CA ALA A 181 4.22 2.58 6.21
C ALA A 181 5.70 2.71 5.89
N PHE A 182 6.54 1.86 6.47
CA PHE A 182 7.98 1.86 6.26
C PHE A 182 8.59 0.51 6.60
N ASP A 183 9.77 0.23 6.04
CA ASP A 183 10.56 -0.95 6.38
C ASP A 183 11.07 -0.87 7.83
N GLU A 184 10.94 -1.97 8.60
CA GLU A 184 11.40 -2.01 9.99
C GLU A 184 12.94 -1.88 10.13
N THR A 185 13.67 -1.98 9.01
CA THR A 185 15.12 -1.72 8.97
C THR A 185 15.48 -0.24 9.16
N LEU A 186 14.54 0.68 8.92
CA LEU A 186 14.75 2.10 9.12
C LEU A 186 14.72 2.44 10.61
N GLN A 187 15.74 3.18 11.05
CA GLN A 187 15.73 3.79 12.37
C GLN A 187 14.78 4.99 12.32
N TYR A 188 13.92 5.13 13.33
CA TYR A 188 13.01 6.25 13.42
C TYR A 188 12.97 6.85 14.81
N GLU A 189 12.86 8.17 14.86
CA GLU A 189 12.74 8.96 16.09
C GLU A 189 11.55 9.92 15.96
N VAL A 190 10.68 9.92 16.96
CA VAL A 190 9.59 10.90 17.06
C VAL A 190 10.11 12.15 17.75
N ARG A 191 10.02 13.29 17.07
CA ARG A 191 10.42 14.60 17.60
C ARG A 191 9.21 15.51 17.75
N ARG A 192 9.22 16.26 18.83
CA ARG A 192 8.22 17.29 19.11
C ARG A 192 8.77 18.65 18.69
N ILE A 193 8.05 19.35 17.84
CA ILE A 193 8.28 20.76 17.53
C ILE A 193 7.36 21.55 18.47
N GLU A 194 7.97 22.14 19.49
CA GLU A 194 7.27 22.99 20.46
C GLU A 194 7.24 24.44 19.98
N GLY A 195 6.13 25.12 20.20
CA GLY A 195 6.00 26.54 19.88
C GLY A 195 4.64 27.11 20.24
N HIS A 196 4.65 28.37 20.67
CA HIS A 196 3.43 29.12 20.97
C HIS A 196 2.62 29.33 19.69
N GLY A 197 1.31 29.03 19.75
CA GLY A 197 0.38 29.19 18.64
C GLY A 197 0.03 27.91 17.87
N ILE A 198 0.73 26.78 18.08
CA ILE A 198 0.36 25.49 17.46
C ILE A 198 -0.97 24.96 18.04
N PRO A 199 -1.96 24.59 17.21
CA PRO A 199 -3.15 23.86 17.66
C PRO A 199 -2.77 22.57 18.40
N GLY A 200 -3.22 22.40 19.65
CA GLY A 200 -2.83 21.25 20.49
C GLY A 200 -1.44 21.37 21.15
N GLY A 201 -0.74 22.50 20.98
CA GLY A 201 0.49 22.85 21.70
C GLY A 201 1.76 22.11 21.26
N ALA A 202 1.72 21.36 20.16
CA ALA A 202 2.85 20.62 19.62
C ALA A 202 2.60 20.12 18.19
N LEU A 203 3.62 20.15 17.33
CA LEU A 203 3.64 19.35 16.10
C LEU A 203 4.57 18.16 16.28
N PHE A 204 4.20 17.01 15.74
CA PHE A 204 5.00 15.79 15.82
C PHE A 204 5.54 15.41 14.45
N THR A 205 6.84 15.22 14.39
CA THR A 205 7.56 14.78 13.20
C THR A 205 8.30 13.48 13.49
N MET A 206 8.49 12.68 12.46
CA MET A 206 9.28 11.46 12.52
C MET A 206 10.52 11.66 11.65
N GLN A 207 11.69 11.55 12.25
CA GLN A 207 12.93 11.45 11.49
C GLN A 207 13.20 9.97 11.20
N PHE A 208 13.38 9.64 9.93
CA PHE A 208 13.81 8.32 9.46
C PHE A 208 15.26 8.38 8.99
N GLN A 209 16.03 7.34 9.26
CA GLN A 209 17.42 7.21 8.84
C GLN A 209 17.78 5.76 8.51
N GLY A 210 18.68 5.57 7.54
CA GLY A 210 19.27 4.28 7.20
C GLY A 210 18.91 3.84 5.79
N THR A 211 18.80 2.52 5.59
CA THR A 211 18.47 1.93 4.28
C THR A 211 17.14 1.21 4.32
N GLY A 212 16.24 1.60 3.42
CA GLY A 212 14.87 1.06 3.34
C GLY A 212 13.92 2.05 2.69
N THR A 213 12.65 1.68 2.55
CA THR A 213 11.63 2.54 1.96
C THR A 213 10.64 3.02 3.02
N ILE A 214 10.25 4.29 2.92
CA ILE A 214 9.10 4.87 3.61
C ILE A 214 8.04 5.28 2.57
N VAL A 215 6.77 5.00 2.87
CA VAL A 215 5.63 5.39 2.07
C VAL A 215 4.94 6.55 2.76
N VAL A 216 4.94 7.70 2.08
CA VAL A 216 4.38 8.96 2.57
C VAL A 216 3.07 9.26 1.86
N LYS A 217 2.13 9.89 2.57
CA LYS A 217 0.80 10.25 2.10
C LYS A 217 0.71 11.74 1.89
N THR A 218 -0.05 12.13 0.87
CA THR A 218 -0.32 13.53 0.56
C THR A 218 -1.75 13.70 0.06
N HIS A 219 -2.30 14.88 0.28
CA HIS A 219 -3.51 15.35 -0.36
C HIS A 219 -3.12 16.04 -1.67
N GLY A 220 -3.47 15.43 -2.80
CA GLY A 220 -3.05 15.90 -4.12
C GLY A 220 -1.59 15.62 -4.44
N THR A 221 -1.08 16.24 -5.51
CA THR A 221 0.32 16.08 -5.94
C THR A 221 1.21 17.05 -5.16
N PRO A 222 2.21 16.58 -4.40
CA PRO A 222 3.08 17.47 -3.63
C PRO A 222 4.06 18.25 -4.52
N VAL A 223 4.61 19.32 -3.96
CA VAL A 223 5.67 20.15 -4.55
C VAL A 223 6.89 20.12 -3.64
N VAL A 224 8.07 19.95 -4.23
CA VAL A 224 9.36 20.01 -3.53
C VAL A 224 10.00 21.36 -3.81
N LEU A 225 10.40 22.07 -2.75
CA LEU A 225 11.00 23.39 -2.83
C LEU A 225 12.34 23.42 -2.08
N PRO A 226 13.38 24.08 -2.62
CA PRO A 226 14.63 24.28 -1.89
C PRO A 226 14.39 25.19 -0.68
N VAL A 227 15.08 24.90 0.43
CA VAL A 227 15.09 25.76 1.61
C VAL A 227 15.94 26.98 1.35
N THR A 228 15.37 28.15 1.56
CA THR A 228 16.07 29.44 1.59
C THR A 228 15.85 30.10 2.96
N PRO A 229 16.65 31.12 3.33
CA PRO A 229 16.46 31.83 4.61
C PRO A 229 15.06 32.46 4.81
N THR A 230 14.28 32.59 3.73
CA THR A 230 12.93 33.17 3.71
C THR A 230 11.84 32.15 3.36
N THR A 231 12.10 30.85 3.57
CA THR A 231 11.09 29.80 3.37
C THR A 231 10.19 29.65 4.60
N PHE A 232 8.90 29.91 4.40
CA PHE A 232 7.84 29.70 5.38
C PHE A 232 6.74 28.84 4.76
N ALA A 233 6.19 27.89 5.52
CA ALA A 233 5.08 27.06 5.07
C ALA A 233 4.07 26.83 6.19
N ASP A 234 2.80 26.70 5.84
CA ASP A 234 1.73 26.34 6.78
C ASP A 234 1.99 24.96 7.39
N CYS A 235 1.81 24.79 8.70
CA CYS A 235 2.05 23.53 9.38
C CYS A 235 1.22 22.36 8.82
N ASN A 236 -0.01 22.61 8.34
CA ASN A 236 -0.91 21.58 7.80
C ASN A 236 -0.54 21.17 6.36
N ALA A 237 0.20 22.02 5.65
CA ALA A 237 0.64 21.77 4.28
C ALA A 237 2.00 21.07 4.20
N VAL A 238 2.79 21.06 5.28
CA VAL A 238 4.13 20.43 5.29
C VAL A 238 4.03 18.92 5.43
N VAL A 239 4.65 18.20 4.50
CA VAL A 239 4.66 16.72 4.47
C VAL A 239 6.00 16.18 4.97
N ALA A 240 7.10 16.72 4.43
CA ALA A 240 8.44 16.24 4.72
C ALA A 240 9.50 17.33 4.47
N TRP A 241 10.70 17.16 5.02
CA TRP A 241 11.84 18.04 4.79
C TRP A 241 13.16 17.33 5.05
N SER A 242 14.26 17.91 4.57
CA SER A 242 15.61 17.36 4.81
C SER A 242 15.94 17.34 6.30
N ALA A 243 16.52 16.24 6.79
CA ALA A 243 16.86 16.11 8.23
C ALA A 243 17.86 17.16 8.73
N ALA A 244 18.66 17.76 7.84
CA ALA A 244 19.61 18.82 8.17
C ALA A 244 18.97 20.23 8.23
N ALA A 245 17.69 20.38 7.85
CA ALA A 245 16.97 21.65 7.97
C ALA A 245 16.40 21.83 9.39
N GLN A 246 16.65 23.00 9.97
CA GLN A 246 16.02 23.43 11.21
C GLN A 246 14.62 23.97 10.95
N VAL A 247 13.68 23.60 11.81
CA VAL A 247 12.28 24.04 11.76
C VAL A 247 12.00 24.88 13.00
N ILE A 248 11.52 26.10 12.79
CA ILE A 248 11.19 27.04 13.86
C ILE A 248 9.75 27.47 13.69
N VAL A 249 8.96 27.41 14.77
CA VAL A 249 7.58 27.88 14.75
C VAL A 249 7.58 29.41 14.63
N SER A 250 6.94 29.92 13.58
CA SER A 250 6.75 31.34 13.34
C SER A 250 5.26 31.64 13.26
N SER A 251 4.69 32.10 14.37
CA SER A 251 3.33 32.63 14.37
C SER A 251 3.33 34.00 13.70
N GLN A 252 2.95 34.04 12.42
CA GLN A 252 2.46 35.28 11.82
C GLN A 252 0.99 35.39 12.19
N VAL A 253 0.69 36.07 13.30
CA VAL A 253 -0.69 36.47 13.61
C VAL A 253 -1.12 37.53 12.58
N ARG A 254 -1.43 37.09 11.37
CA ARG A 254 -2.20 37.89 10.43
C ARG A 254 -3.64 37.54 10.70
N MET A 255 -4.26 38.25 11.65
CA MET A 255 -5.71 38.39 11.72
C MET A 255 -6.18 38.78 10.30
N ARG A 256 -6.60 37.81 9.50
CA ARG A 256 -7.25 38.11 8.23
C ARG A 256 -8.59 38.70 8.61
N ARG A 257 -8.83 39.95 8.19
CA ARG A 257 -10.04 40.73 8.44
C ARG A 257 -11.33 40.09 7.88
N ASN A 258 -11.24 38.89 7.31
CA ASN A 258 -12.29 38.12 6.65
C ASN A 258 -12.42 36.71 7.25
N ALA A 259 -12.15 36.53 8.54
CA ALA A 259 -12.47 35.28 9.24
C ALA A 259 -13.99 35.05 9.17
N TYR A 260 -14.41 33.99 8.48
CA TYR A 260 -15.80 33.55 8.50
C TYR A 260 -16.18 33.13 9.93
N PRO A 261 -17.45 33.23 10.35
CA PRO A 261 -17.88 32.78 11.66
C PRO A 261 -17.62 31.26 11.79
N GLY A 262 -16.58 30.88 12.52
CA GLY A 262 -16.16 29.48 12.72
C GLY A 262 -14.70 29.17 12.35
N ASP A 263 -14.01 30.07 11.64
CA ASP A 263 -12.59 29.92 11.33
C ASP A 263 -11.73 30.67 12.36
N THR A 264 -10.90 29.96 13.11
CA THR A 264 -10.01 30.54 14.12
C THR A 264 -8.95 31.47 13.53
N GLY A 265 -8.68 31.43 12.22
CA GLY A 265 -7.79 32.40 11.54
C GLY A 265 -6.33 32.41 12.03
N GLU A 266 -5.96 31.46 12.89
CA GLU A 266 -4.61 31.29 13.43
C GLU A 266 -3.82 30.33 12.52
N SER A 267 -3.29 30.87 11.41
CA SER A 267 -2.35 30.11 10.58
C SER A 267 -0.99 30.04 11.28
N VAL A 268 -0.54 28.84 11.63
CA VAL A 268 0.80 28.63 12.17
C VAL A 268 1.74 28.31 11.03
N ASN A 269 2.73 29.17 10.83
CA ASN A 269 3.74 28.95 9.83
C ASN A 269 5.00 28.38 10.48
N LEU A 270 5.65 27.50 9.75
CA LEU A 270 6.96 26.95 10.08
C LEU A 270 8.00 27.66 9.22
N GLN A 271 9.00 28.25 9.87
CA GLN A 271 10.18 28.77 9.20
C GLN A 271 11.21 27.64 9.06
N PHE A 272 11.71 27.45 7.84
CA PHE A 272 12.76 26.48 7.56
C PHE A 272 14.09 27.21 7.37
N ARG A 273 15.15 26.70 8.01
CA ARG A 273 16.52 27.21 7.86
C ARG A 273 17.47 26.04 7.59
N GLY A 274 18.32 26.17 6.58
CA GLY A 274 19.28 25.12 6.24
C GLY A 274 20.29 25.61 5.21
N ALA A 275 21.39 24.89 5.08
CA ALA A 275 22.36 25.11 4.02
C ALA A 275 21.74 24.84 2.63
N PRO A 276 22.30 25.41 1.54
CA PRO A 276 21.88 25.07 0.18
C PRO A 276 21.87 23.56 -0.06
N GLY A 277 20.87 23.07 -0.77
CA GLY A 277 20.64 21.63 -1.02
C GLY A 277 19.60 20.98 -0.10
N ASN A 278 19.21 21.64 1.00
CA ASN A 278 18.03 21.22 1.78
C ASN A 278 16.73 21.54 1.04
N PHE A 279 15.69 20.75 1.31
CA PHE A 279 14.37 20.88 0.69
C PHE A 279 13.23 20.73 1.70
N ILE A 280 12.06 21.24 1.31
CA ILE A 280 10.76 20.97 1.93
C ILE A 280 9.82 20.37 0.90
N VAL A 281 8.89 19.55 1.36
CA VAL A 281 7.82 18.95 0.57
C VAL A 281 6.50 19.43 1.13
N VAL A 282 5.70 20.07 0.28
CA VAL A 282 4.40 20.62 0.63
C VAL A 282 3.30 20.00 -0.21
N GLN A 283 2.13 19.78 0.38
CA GLN A 283 0.94 19.28 -0.31
C GLN A 283 -0.04 20.43 -0.61
N PRO A 284 -0.81 20.35 -1.69
CA PRO A 284 -1.89 21.29 -1.98
C PRO A 284 -3.12 21.00 -1.10
N TYR A 285 -3.02 21.35 0.19
CA TYR A 285 -4.07 21.17 1.19
C TYR A 285 -4.07 22.31 2.21
N GLU A 286 -5.27 22.80 2.53
CA GLU A 286 -5.55 23.78 3.57
C GLU A 286 -6.71 23.25 4.45
N VAL A 287 -6.75 23.67 5.71
CA VAL A 287 -7.77 23.28 6.70
C VAL A 287 -8.74 24.42 6.91
#